data_AF-A0A3D5UKM9-F1
#
_entry.id   AF-A0A3D5UKM9-F1
#
_cell.length_a   1.000
_cell.length_b   1.000
_cell.length_c   1.000
_cell.angle_alpha   90.00
_cell.angle_beta   90.00
_cell.angle_gamma   90.00
#
_symmetry.space_group_name_H-M   'P 1'
#
loop_
_entity.id
_entity.type
_entity.pdbx_description
1 polymer ?
#
loop_
_entity_poly.entity_id
_entity_poly.type
_entity_poly.pdbx_seq_one_letter_code
_entity_poly.pdbx_strand_id
1 'polypeptide(L)' 'WYRGTANAIYENLNFLDHLNPKYVLILSGDHIYKMNYKKMLDYHEEKGATATISVIEVPWEET' A
#
# COMPACT_ATOMS: atom_id res chain seq x y z
N TRP A 1 -1.44 19.28 10.97
CA TRP A 1 -2.24 18.67 9.89
C TRP A 1 -1.30 18.20 8.81
N TYR A 2 -1.45 16.95 8.35
CA TYR A 2 -0.68 16.44 7.22
C TYR A 2 -1.11 17.12 5.92
N ARG A 3 -0.16 17.36 5.03
CA ARG A 3 -0.40 17.97 3.70
C ARG A 3 -0.97 16.98 2.67
N GLY A 4 -1.10 15.70 3.04
CA GLY A 4 -1.61 14.61 2.22
C GLY A 4 -1.18 13.25 2.77
N THR A 5 -1.66 12.15 2.16
CA THR A 5 -1.34 10.77 2.57
C THR A 5 0.16 10.46 2.52
N ALA A 6 0.84 10.90 1.46
CA ALA A 6 2.30 10.76 1.34
C ALA A 6 3.05 11.56 2.42
N ASN A 7 2.58 12.77 2.76
CA ASN A 7 3.18 13.56 3.84
C ASN A 7 2.96 12.89 5.20
N ALA A 8 1.81 12.25 5.43
CA ALA A 8 1.57 11.50 6.66
C ALA A 8 2.61 10.38 6.86
N ILE A 9 3.01 9.69 5.79
CA ILE A 9 4.09 8.69 5.84
C ILE A 9 5.45 9.37 6.07
N TYR A 10 5.73 10.46 5.33
CA TYR A 10 6.99 11.19 5.42
C TYR A 10 7.30 11.69 6.84
N GLU A 11 6.33 12.30 7.52
CA GLU A 11 6.48 12.79 8.89
C GLU A 11 6.77 11.67 9.90
N ASN A 12 6.50 10.40 9.54
CA ASN A 12 6.70 9.22 10.38
C ASN A 12 7.84 8.30 9.89
N LEU A 13 8.71 8.76 8.99
CA LEU A 13 9.82 7.94 8.45
C LEU A 13 10.74 7.40 9.54
N ASN A 14 11.03 8.19 10.58
CA ASN A 14 11.87 7.75 11.70
C ASN A 14 11.37 6.45 12.36
N PHE A 15 10.05 6.24 12.41
CA PHE A 15 9.46 5.02 12.94
C PHE A 15 9.73 3.81 12.02
N LEU A 16 9.60 4.01 10.71
CA LEU A 16 9.90 2.98 9.72
C LEU A 16 11.38 2.64 9.71
N ASP A 17 12.26 3.65 9.77
CA ASP A 17 13.71 3.46 9.81
C ASP A 17 14.15 2.66 11.04
N HIS A 18 13.52 2.92 12.20
CA HIS A 18 13.79 2.17 13.43
C HIS A 18 13.38 0.70 13.34
N LEU A 19 12.27 0.40 12.68
CA LEU A 19 11.79 -0.98 12.48
C LEU A 19 12.56 -1.71 11.36
N ASN A 20 13.15 -0.97 10.42
CA ASN A 20 13.86 -1.47 9.26
C ASN A 20 13.12 -2.62 8.52
N PRO A 21 11.86 -2.42 8.10
CA PRO A 21 11.08 -3.48 7.47
C PRO A 21 11.58 -3.76 6.04
N LYS A 22 11.58 -5.04 5.64
CA LYS A 22 11.86 -5.43 4.24
C LYS A 22 10.79 -4.91 3.26
N TYR A 23 9.53 -4.88 3.70
CA TYR A 23 8.39 -4.43 2.91
C TYR A 23 7.46 -3.56 3.73
N VAL A 24 6.88 -2.55 3.10
CA VAL A 24 5.87 -1.67 3.70
C VAL A 24 4.56 -1.84 2.94
N LEU A 25 3.49 -2.21 3.65
CA LEU A 25 2.13 -2.32 3.10
C LEU A 25 1.32 -1.08 3.52
N ILE A 26 0.89 -0.30 2.54
CA ILE A 26 0.06 0.90 2.76
C ILE A 26 -1.41 0.55 2.45
N LEU A 27 -2.31 0.81 3.40
CA LEU A 27 -3.73 0.49 3.31
C LEU A 27 -4.58 1.71 3.62
N SER A 28 -5.74 1.81 2.97
CA SER A 28 -6.79 2.76 3.36
C SER A 28 -7.59 2.20 4.54
N GLY A 29 -7.83 3.04 5.56
CA GLY A 29 -8.53 2.66 6.79
C GLY A 29 -10.05 2.79 6.73
N ASP A 30 -10.60 3.23 5.60
CA ASP A 30 -12.02 3.57 5.40
C ASP A 30 -12.80 2.53 4.59
N HIS A 31 -12.15 1.48 4.09
CA HIS A 31 -12.79 0.43 3.31
C HIS A 31 -13.14 -0.81 4.16
N ILE A 32 -14.35 -1.35 3.95
CA ILE A 32 -14.76 -2.66 4.50
C ILE A 32 -14.54 -3.73 3.44
N TYR A 33 -13.52 -4.56 3.60
CA TYR A 33 -13.22 -5.66 2.67
C TYR A 33 -12.42 -6.76 3.36
N LYS A 34 -12.25 -7.90 2.66
CA LYS A 34 -11.39 -9.00 3.08
C LYS A 34 -10.43 -9.36 1.97
N MET A 35 -9.13 -9.24 2.23
CA MET A 35 -8.06 -9.58 1.29
C MET A 35 -6.94 -10.35 1.99
N ASN A 36 -6.37 -11.35 1.32
CA ASN A 36 -5.14 -11.99 1.76
C ASN A 36 -3.94 -11.30 1.10
N TYR A 37 -3.27 -10.40 1.83
CA TYR A 37 -2.14 -9.62 1.32
C TYR A 37 -0.90 -10.46 1.00
N LYS A 38 -0.79 -11.70 1.49
CA LYS A 38 0.34 -12.59 1.15
C LYS A 38 0.41 -12.81 -0.36
N LYS A 39 -0.73 -12.95 -1.03
CA LYS A 39 -0.79 -13.12 -2.49
C LYS A 39 -0.26 -11.88 -3.23
N MET A 40 -0.53 -10.68 -2.72
CA MET A 40 -0.03 -9.43 -3.29
C MET A 40 1.47 -9.28 -3.08
N LEU A 41 1.97 -9.65 -1.89
CA LEU A 41 3.40 -9.66 -1.60
C LEU A 41 4.15 -10.65 -2.51
N ASP A 42 3.61 -11.86 -2.69
CA ASP A 42 4.21 -12.88 -3.54
C ASP A 42 4.31 -12.40 -5.00
N TYR A 43 3.25 -11.76 -5.50
CA TYR A 43 3.26 -11.13 -6.82
C TYR A 43 4.31 -10.02 -6.92
N HIS A 44 4.41 -9.16 -5.89
CA HIS A 44 5.41 -8.09 -5.84
C HIS A 44 6.84 -8.63 -5.90
N GLU A 45 7.15 -9.66 -5.09
CA GLU A 45 8.45 -10.34 -5.08
C GLU A 45 8.74 -11.02 -6.44
N GLU A 46 7.77 -11.73 -7.01
CA GLU A 46 7.91 -12.42 -8.31
C GLU A 46 8.21 -11.44 -9.44
N LYS A 47 7.57 -10.26 -9.45
CA LYS A 47 7.78 -9.25 -10.49
C LYS A 47 9.01 -8.38 -10.27
N GLY A 48 9.61 -8.41 -9.07
CA GLY A 48 10.70 -7.49 -8.71
C GLY A 48 10.30 -6.02 -8.86
N ALA A 49 9.01 -5.71 -8.64
CA ALA A 49 8.47 -4.39 -8.90
C ALA A 49 8.91 -3.39 -7.82
N THR A 50 9.12 -2.12 -8.17
CA THR A 50 9.38 -1.06 -7.18
C THR A 50 8.16 -0.81 -6.28
N ALA A 51 6.96 -0.95 -6.85
CA ALA A 51 5.69 -0.82 -6.15
C ALA A 51 4.63 -1.71 -6.81
N THR A 52 3.66 -2.16 -6.03
CA THR A 52 2.50 -2.92 -6.51
C THR A 52 1.24 -2.27 -5.98
N ILE A 53 0.26 -2.09 -6.86
CA ILE A 53 -1.03 -1.45 -6.53
C ILE A 53 -2.12 -2.50 -6.73
N SER A 54 -2.96 -2.68 -5.70
CA SER A 54 -4.17 -3.50 -5.81
C SER A 54 -5.28 -2.67 -6.43
N VAL A 55 -5.93 -3.20 -7.46
CA VAL A 55 -7.05 -2.55 -8.14
C VAL A 55 -8.27 -3.47 -8.12
N ILE A 56 -9.44 -2.87 -8.20
CA ILE A 56 -10.69 -3.56 -8.53
C ILE A 56 -11.09 -3.18 -9.95
N GLU A 57 -11.61 -4.14 -10.70
CA GLU A 57 -12.20 -3.86 -12.00
C GLU A 57 -13.60 -3.27 -11.79
N VAL A 58 -13.88 -2.17 -12.46
CA VAL A 58 -15.19 -1.51 -12.47
C VAL A 58 -15.67 -1.37 -13.92
N PRO A 59 -16.98 -1.35 -14.17
CA PRO A 59 -17.51 -1.07 -15.51
C PRO A 59 -17.02 0.27 -16.05
N TRP A 60 -16.86 0.37 -17.36
CA TRP A 60 -16.43 1.61 -18.02
C TRP A 60 -17.37 2.78 -17.78
N GLU A 61 -18.66 2.53 -17.55
CA GLU A 61 -19.64 3.57 -17.23
C GLU A 61 -19.36 4.28 -15.90
N GLU A 62 -18.49 3.72 -15.05
CA GLU A 62 -18.13 4.25 -13.72
C GLU A 62 -16.73 4.93 -13.71
N THR A 63 -16.07 5.06 -14.86
CA THR A 63 -14.72 5.67 -14.99
C THR A 63 -14.77 7.09 -15.54
#